data_AF-A0A2K0W0E1-F1
#
_entry.id   AF-A0A2K0W0E1-F1
#
_cell.length_a   1.000
_cell.length_b   1.000
_cell.length_c   1.000
_cell.angle_alpha   90.00
_cell.angle_beta   90.00
_cell.angle_gamma   90.00
#
_symmetry.space_group_name_H-M   'P 1'
#
loop_
_entity.id
_entity.type
_entity.pdbx_description
1 polymer ?
#
loop_
_entity_poly.entity_id
_entity_poly.type
_entity_poly.pdbx_seq_one_letter_code
_entity_poly.pdbx_strand_id
1 'polypeptide(L)'
;MGDDPDGSGGGYHRPQRKRVRTTKVLEMEQQNGDMEWQEEGETSEGALGQNRARKQAAPKSAGGMVEAVQSLKQLLEKDLNNDRMAEEVARATAQMVQELSQVRDQLTQVCGELEQTRLQLGMLNKTETP
;
A
#
# COMPACT_ATOMS: atom_id res chain seq x y z
N MET A 1 69.78 16.92 42.77
CA MET A 1 68.81 18.04 42.84
C MET A 1 69.07 18.84 41.57
N GLY A 2 68.33 18.66 40.47
CA GLY A 2 66.88 18.87 40.31
C GLY A 2 66.64 20.36 40.12
N ASP A 3 65.97 20.90 39.11
CA ASP A 3 65.31 20.40 37.90
C ASP A 3 65.17 21.61 36.94
N ASP A 4 65.24 21.38 35.62
CA ASP A 4 64.45 22.02 34.56
C ASP A 4 64.99 21.53 33.19
N PRO A 5 64.13 21.01 32.30
CA PRO A 5 63.73 21.86 31.18
C PRO A 5 62.26 21.69 30.74
N ASP A 6 61.65 22.84 30.49
CA ASP A 6 61.16 23.29 29.18
C ASP A 6 60.27 22.35 28.33
N GLY A 7 59.02 22.81 28.19
CA GLY A 7 58.23 22.84 26.95
C GLY A 7 58.25 21.65 25.98
N SER A 8 57.18 20.85 25.99
CA SER A 8 56.69 20.24 24.75
C SER A 8 55.19 20.01 24.77
N GLY A 9 54.50 20.63 23.81
CA GLY A 9 53.05 20.65 23.69
C GLY A 9 52.48 19.26 23.37
N GLY A 10 51.71 18.71 24.30
CA GLY A 10 50.89 17.52 24.11
C GLY A 10 49.41 17.88 24.15
N GLY A 11 48.92 18.61 23.14
CA GLY A 11 47.48 18.83 22.96
C GLY A 11 46.81 17.55 22.51
N TYR A 12 46.22 16.78 23.42
CA TYR A 12 45.40 15.63 23.06
C TYR A 12 44.15 16.12 22.30
N HIS A 13 44.13 15.90 20.99
CA HIS A 13 42.93 16.10 20.17
C HIS A 13 41.79 15.23 20.72
N ARG A 14 40.76 15.87 21.28
CA ARG A 14 39.51 15.20 21.64
C ARG A 14 38.85 14.70 20.34
N PRO A 15 38.64 13.39 20.14
CA PRO A 15 37.98 12.93 18.92
C PRO A 15 36.55 13.46 18.88
N GLN A 16 36.26 14.28 17.87
CA GLN A 16 34.93 14.82 17.62
C GLN A 16 34.06 13.67 17.11
N ARG A 17 33.33 13.00 18.01
CA ARG A 17 32.34 11.97 17.62
C ARG A 17 31.37 12.61 16.63
N LYS A 18 31.45 12.21 15.35
CA LYS A 18 30.40 12.50 14.39
C LYS A 18 29.12 11.87 14.93
N ARG A 19 28.20 12.71 15.42
CA ARG A 19 26.87 12.26 15.81
C ARG A 19 26.12 11.94 14.52
N VAL A 20 26.12 10.68 14.12
CA VAL A 20 25.15 10.21 13.14
C VAL A 20 23.80 10.31 13.83
N ARG A 21 22.95 11.23 13.37
CA ARG A 21 21.59 11.35 13.87
C ARG A 21 20.89 10.05 13.49
N THR A 22 20.52 9.26 14.49
CA THR A 22 19.69 8.06 14.26
C THR A 22 18.32 8.52 13.80
N THR A 23 17.59 7.72 13.03
CA THR A 23 16.24 8.04 12.55
C THR A 23 15.31 8.51 13.67
N LYS A 24 15.47 7.96 14.89
CA LYS A 24 14.74 8.40 16.09
C LYS A 24 14.97 9.87 16.47
N VAL A 25 16.17 10.39 16.24
CA VAL A 25 16.49 11.81 16.49
C VAL A 25 15.85 12.69 15.43
N LEU A 26 15.82 12.26 14.16
CA LEU A 26 15.15 13.00 13.09
C LEU A 26 13.63 13.01 13.28
N GLU A 27 13.04 11.90 13.70
CA GLU A 27 11.61 11.78 13.99
C GLU A 27 11.19 12.66 15.18
N MET A 28 12.01 12.74 16.23
CA MET A 28 11.79 13.66 17.35
C MET A 28 11.94 15.15 16.95
N GLU A 29 12.89 15.48 16.06
CA GLU A 29 13.07 16.86 15.56
C GLU A 29 11.88 17.28 14.69
N GLN A 30 11.30 16.35 13.93
CA GLN A 30 10.12 16.58 13.10
C GLN A 30 8.85 16.76 13.93
N GLN A 31 8.68 15.99 15.01
CA GLN A 31 7.57 16.17 15.96
C GLN A 31 7.69 17.45 16.79
N ASN A 32 8.91 17.94 17.08
CA ASN A 32 9.11 19.22 17.76
C ASN A 32 8.76 20.44 16.90
N GLY A 33 8.76 20.31 15.57
CA GLY A 33 8.35 21.39 14.65
C GLY A 33 6.84 21.58 14.54
N ASP A 34 6.07 20.60 15.01
CA ASP A 34 4.61 20.53 14.92
C ASP A 34 3.94 20.71 16.29
N MET A 35 4.61 21.45 17.19
CA MET A 35 4.03 21.87 18.45
C MET A 35 3.73 23.36 18.34
N GLU A 36 2.57 23.69 17.76
CA GLU A 36 1.95 25.00 17.88
C GLU A 36 1.87 25.34 19.36
N TRP A 37 2.63 26.35 19.80
CA TRP A 37 2.60 26.84 21.18
C TRP A 37 1.18 27.33 21.46
N GLN A 38 0.40 26.55 22.23
CA GLN A 38 -0.82 27.06 22.84
C GLN A 38 -0.41 28.07 23.91
N GLU A 39 -0.58 29.34 23.55
CA GLU A 39 -0.58 30.48 24.45
C GLU A 39 -1.79 30.34 25.38
N GLU A 40 -1.56 29.92 26.64
CA GLU A 40 -2.52 30.16 27.71
C GLU A 40 -1.91 31.08 28.74
N GLY A 41 -2.58 32.22 28.89
CA GLY A 41 -2.21 33.31 29.78
C GLY A 41 -2.31 32.95 31.27
N GLU A 42 -1.47 33.67 32.01
CA GLU A 42 -1.77 34.28 33.30
C GLU A 42 -2.30 33.37 34.41
N THR A 43 -1.41 32.92 35.29
CA THR A 43 -1.20 33.51 36.64
C THR A 43 -0.32 32.58 37.48
N SER A 44 0.36 33.20 38.45
CA SER A 44 1.04 32.59 39.61
C SER A 44 2.57 32.61 39.55
N GLU A 45 3.06 33.76 40.03
CA GLU A 45 4.27 33.95 40.82
C GLU A 45 4.76 32.71 41.58
N GLY A 46 6.07 32.45 41.52
CA GLY A 46 6.76 31.62 42.51
C GLY A 46 7.72 30.60 41.92
N ALA A 47 8.99 30.97 41.88
CA ALA A 47 10.07 30.20 41.31
C ALA A 47 10.41 28.90 42.07
N LEU A 48 11.07 28.01 41.31
CA LEU A 48 11.98 26.93 41.71
C LEU A 48 11.40 25.59 42.17
N GLY A 49 11.58 24.62 41.28
CA GLY A 49 12.30 23.41 41.67
C GLY A 49 11.43 22.19 41.81
N GLN A 50 11.08 21.56 40.68
CA GLN A 50 10.85 20.12 40.66
C GLN A 50 11.03 19.60 39.24
N ASN A 51 12.14 18.88 39.04
CA ASN A 51 12.26 17.87 38.01
C ASN A 51 11.15 16.83 38.21
N ARG A 52 9.91 17.15 37.82
CA ARG A 52 8.91 16.12 37.59
C ARG A 52 9.28 15.52 36.26
N ALA A 53 10.07 14.44 36.34
CA ALA A 53 10.24 13.48 35.26
C ALA A 53 8.96 13.48 34.43
N ARG A 54 9.04 13.93 33.17
CA ARG A 54 8.01 13.61 32.17
C ARG A 54 8.03 12.09 32.14
N LYS A 55 7.22 11.48 33.01
CA LYS A 55 6.68 10.16 32.78
C LYS A 55 5.98 10.37 31.46
N GLN A 56 6.66 10.01 30.37
CA GLN A 56 5.97 9.51 29.21
C GLN A 56 5.02 8.49 29.80
N ALA A 57 3.76 8.86 29.98
CA ALA A 57 2.74 7.86 30.14
C ALA A 57 2.93 7.05 28.87
N ALA A 58 3.45 5.82 29.02
CA ALA A 58 3.45 4.87 27.93
C ALA A 58 2.06 4.98 27.30
N PRO A 59 1.94 5.16 25.97
CA PRO A 59 0.63 5.14 25.35
C PRO A 59 -0.04 3.90 25.92
N LYS A 60 -1.20 4.05 26.55
CA LYS A 60 -1.93 2.93 27.15
C LYS A 60 -2.28 2.02 25.99
N SER A 61 -1.35 1.11 25.69
CA SER A 61 -1.41 0.09 24.65
C SER A 61 -2.34 -1.02 25.14
N ALA A 62 -3.52 -0.64 25.62
CA ALA A 62 -4.60 -1.55 25.92
C ALA A 62 -5.49 -1.75 24.67
N GLY A 63 -5.45 -0.82 23.70
CA GLY A 63 -6.20 -0.92 22.44
C GLY A 63 -5.43 -1.55 21.28
N GLY A 64 -4.14 -1.22 21.11
CA GLY A 64 -3.43 -1.40 19.82
C GLY A 64 -3.45 -2.82 19.23
N MET A 65 -3.48 -3.85 20.07
CA MET A 65 -3.62 -5.24 19.61
C MET A 65 -5.04 -5.57 19.15
N VAL A 66 -6.06 -5.04 19.83
CA VAL A 66 -7.48 -5.22 19.47
C VAL A 66 -7.77 -4.52 18.14
N GLU A 67 -7.30 -3.30 17.95
CA GLU A 67 -7.46 -2.60 16.68
C GLU A 67 -6.68 -3.31 15.56
N ALA A 68 -5.45 -3.77 15.81
CA ALA A 68 -4.68 -4.53 14.82
C ALA A 68 -5.37 -5.84 14.42
N VAL A 69 -5.93 -6.59 15.39
CA VAL A 69 -6.71 -7.81 15.12
C VAL A 69 -7.99 -7.49 14.33
N GLN A 70 -8.64 -6.37 14.64
CA GLN A 70 -9.84 -5.95 13.91
C GLN A 70 -9.52 -5.53 12.47
N SER A 71 -8.41 -4.82 12.23
CA SER A 71 -7.92 -4.49 10.88
C SER A 71 -7.53 -5.74 10.09
N LEU A 72 -6.85 -6.71 10.72
CA LEU A 72 -6.52 -7.98 10.09
C LEU A 72 -7.78 -8.78 9.71
N LYS A 73 -8.80 -8.78 10.57
CA LYS A 73 -10.10 -9.40 10.26
C LYS A 73 -10.75 -8.77 9.02
N GLN A 74 -10.80 -7.44 8.95
CA GLN A 74 -11.38 -6.73 7.81
C GLN A 74 -10.61 -6.99 6.50
N LEU A 75 -9.27 -7.06 6.58
CA LEU A 75 -8.43 -7.37 5.42
C LEU A 75 -8.71 -8.79 4.91
N LEU A 76 -8.73 -9.78 5.80
CA LEU A 76 -9.04 -11.17 5.44
C LEU A 76 -10.43 -11.32 4.83
N GLU A 77 -11.43 -10.64 5.39
CA GLU A 77 -12.80 -10.67 4.86
C GLU A 77 -12.90 -10.04 3.47
N LYS A 78 -12.16 -8.95 3.23
CA LYS A 78 -12.04 -8.33 1.91
C LYS A 78 -11.37 -9.26 0.91
N ASP A 79 -10.26 -9.89 1.28
CA ASP A 79 -9.51 -10.78 0.40
C ASP A 79 -10.35 -12.01 0.01
N LEU A 80 -11.02 -12.64 0.96
CA LEU A 80 -11.93 -13.76 0.69
C LEU A 80 -13.10 -13.35 -0.22
N ASN A 81 -13.66 -12.16 -0.04
CA ASN A 81 -14.72 -11.67 -0.91
C ASN A 81 -14.21 -11.36 -2.32
N ASN A 82 -12.99 -10.81 -2.45
CA ASN A 82 -12.35 -10.60 -3.74
C ASN A 82 -12.11 -11.92 -4.47
N ASP A 83 -11.62 -12.95 -3.77
CA ASP A 83 -11.39 -14.28 -4.35
C ASP A 83 -12.70 -14.90 -4.85
N ARG A 84 -13.76 -14.82 -4.05
CA ARG A 84 -15.09 -15.28 -4.46
C ARG A 84 -15.61 -14.53 -5.68
N MET A 85 -15.46 -13.21 -5.69
CA MET A 85 -15.86 -12.38 -6.84
C MET A 85 -15.07 -12.74 -8.10
N ALA A 86 -13.76 -12.97 -7.96
CA ALA A 86 -12.91 -13.41 -9.07
C ALA A 86 -13.36 -14.77 -9.63
N GLU A 87 -13.73 -15.71 -8.76
CA GLU A 87 -14.26 -17.02 -9.18
C GLU A 87 -15.61 -16.89 -9.90
N GLU A 88 -16.52 -16.05 -9.40
CA GLU A 88 -17.81 -15.77 -10.06
C GLU A 88 -17.62 -15.13 -11.43
N VAL A 89 -16.70 -14.16 -11.54
CA VAL A 89 -16.35 -13.53 -12.83
C VAL A 89 -15.75 -14.55 -13.79
N ALA A 90 -14.85 -15.43 -13.31
CA ALA A 90 -14.28 -16.49 -14.13
C ALA A 90 -15.36 -17.46 -14.64
N ARG A 91 -16.32 -17.85 -13.79
CA ARG A 91 -17.45 -18.70 -14.20
C ARG A 91 -18.35 -18.03 -15.22
N ALA A 92 -18.74 -16.77 -14.99
CA ALA A 92 -19.57 -16.01 -15.92
C ALA A 92 -18.86 -15.81 -17.27
N THR A 93 -17.54 -15.56 -17.25
CA THR A 93 -16.73 -15.45 -18.47
C THR A 93 -16.69 -16.78 -19.23
N ALA A 94 -16.52 -17.90 -18.55
CA ALA A 94 -16.54 -19.22 -19.18
C ALA A 94 -17.88 -19.53 -19.83
N GLN A 95 -19.00 -19.20 -19.16
CA GLN A 95 -20.35 -19.35 -19.72
C GLN A 95 -20.52 -18.51 -20.99
N MET A 96 -20.12 -17.24 -20.95
CA MET A 96 -20.20 -16.35 -22.10
C MET A 96 -19.35 -16.85 -23.28
N VAL A 97 -18.14 -17.37 -23.03
CA VAL A 97 -17.28 -17.96 -24.08
C VAL A 97 -17.95 -19.19 -24.71
N GLN A 98 -18.63 -20.01 -23.91
CA GLN A 98 -19.38 -21.16 -24.40
C GLN A 98 -20.56 -20.72 -25.29
N GLU A 99 -21.36 -19.76 -24.84
CA GLU A 99 -22.48 -19.22 -25.62
C GLU A 99 -22.00 -18.59 -26.95
N LEU A 100 -20.93 -17.79 -26.90
CA LEU A 100 -20.34 -17.20 -28.11
C LEU A 100 -19.82 -18.28 -29.07
N SER A 101 -19.24 -19.36 -28.55
CA SER A 101 -18.82 -20.50 -29.38
C SER A 101 -20.01 -21.18 -30.03
N GLN A 102 -21.11 -21.37 -29.30
CA GLN A 102 -22.33 -21.97 -29.83
C GLN A 102 -22.96 -21.11 -30.93
N VAL A 103 -22.99 -19.78 -30.74
CA VAL A 103 -23.49 -18.84 -31.75
C VAL A 103 -22.59 -18.84 -32.99
N ARG A 104 -21.27 -18.85 -32.80
CA ARG A 104 -20.30 -18.95 -33.91
C ARG A 104 -20.52 -20.21 -34.75
N ASP A 105 -20.73 -21.35 -34.09
CA ASP A 105 -20.90 -22.63 -34.79
C ASP A 105 -22.22 -22.65 -35.58
N GLN A 106 -23.31 -22.12 -34.99
CA GLN A 106 -24.59 -21.93 -35.70
C GLN A 106 -24.44 -21.02 -36.91
N LEU A 107 -23.74 -19.88 -36.77
CA LEU A 107 -23.51 -18.97 -37.88
C LEU A 107 -22.71 -19.65 -39.01
N THR A 108 -21.69 -20.42 -38.65
CA THR A 108 -20.88 -21.18 -39.60
C THR A 108 -21.73 -22.17 -40.40
N GLN A 109 -22.65 -22.87 -39.72
CA GLN A 109 -23.60 -23.79 -40.35
C GLN A 109 -24.50 -23.05 -41.35
N VAL A 110 -25.16 -21.96 -40.91
CA VAL A 110 -26.08 -21.18 -41.76
C VAL A 110 -25.36 -20.61 -42.98
N CYS A 111 -24.12 -20.14 -42.82
CA CYS A 111 -23.30 -19.69 -43.94
C CYS A 111 -23.04 -20.82 -44.96
N GLY A 112 -22.78 -22.05 -44.49
CA GLY A 112 -22.60 -23.21 -45.35
C GLY A 112 -23.86 -23.58 -46.14
N GLU A 113 -25.02 -23.58 -45.49
CA GLU A 113 -26.32 -23.86 -46.11
C GLU A 113 -26.70 -22.79 -47.14
N LEU A 114 -26.44 -21.52 -46.82
CA LEU A 114 -26.69 -20.41 -47.74
C LEU A 114 -25.80 -20.51 -48.99
N GLU A 115 -24.52 -20.83 -48.81
CA GLU A 115 -23.59 -21.02 -49.93
C GLU A 115 -24.00 -22.20 -50.81
N GLN A 116 -24.41 -23.32 -50.19
CA GLN A 116 -24.94 -24.47 -50.92
C GLN A 116 -26.16 -24.11 -51.76
N THR A 117 -27.11 -23.35 -51.18
CA THR A 117 -28.32 -22.89 -51.87
C THR A 117 -27.96 -21.96 -53.04
N ARG A 118 -27.01 -21.04 -52.83
CA ARG A 118 -26.49 -20.15 -53.89
C ARG A 118 -25.93 -20.94 -55.07
N LEU A 119 -25.14 -21.98 -54.81
CA LEU A 119 -24.57 -22.83 -55.85
C LEU A 119 -25.66 -23.61 -56.59
N GLN A 120 -26.66 -24.16 -55.89
CA GLN A 120 -27.79 -24.87 -56.50
C GLN A 120 -28.59 -23.96 -57.45
N LEU A 121 -28.92 -22.74 -57.02
CA LEU A 121 -29.59 -21.75 -57.87
C LEU A 121 -28.74 -21.37 -59.09
N GLY A 122 -27.42 -21.23 -58.91
CA GLY A 122 -26.49 -20.96 -60.00
C GLY A 122 -26.42 -22.08 -61.05
N MET A 123 -26.63 -23.34 -60.66
CA MET A 123 -26.72 -24.46 -61.60
C MET A 123 -28.06 -24.45 -62.34
N LEU A 124 -29.17 -24.25 -61.62
CA LEU A 124 -30.52 -24.19 -62.19
C LEU A 124 -30.63 -23.10 -63.28
N ASN A 125 -30.14 -21.89 -62.99
CA ASN A 125 -30.15 -20.78 -63.95
C ASN A 125 -29.33 -21.04 -65.21
N LYS A 126 -28.31 -21.90 -65.16
CA LYS A 126 -27.49 -22.29 -66.33
C LYS A 126 -28.16 -23.38 -67.17
N THR A 127 -29.02 -24.20 -66.56
CA THR A 127 -29.78 -25.24 -67.25
C THR A 127 -31.08 -24.72 -67.88
N GLU A 128 -31.49 -23.49 -67.55
CA GLU A 128 -32.75 -22.89 -67.99
C GLU A 128 -32.60 -21.85 -69.13
N THR A 129 -31.36 -21.60 -69.59
CA THR A 129 -31.08 -20.82 -70.81
C THR A 129 -31.02 -21.74 -72.04
N PRO A 130 -32.01 -21.69 -72.97
CA PRO A 130 -31.91 -22.31 -74.29
C PRO A 130 -30.95 -21.59 -75.24
#